data_AF-A0A944I1U3-F1
#
_entry.id   AF-A0A944I1U3-F1
#
_cell.length_a   1.000
_cell.length_b   1.000
_cell.length_c   1.000
_cell.angle_alpha   90.00
_cell.angle_beta   90.00
_cell.angle_gamma   90.00
#
_symmetry.space_group_name_H-M   'P 1'
#
loop_
_entity.id
_entity.type
_entity.pdbx_description
1 polymer ?
#
loop_
_entity_poly.entity_id
_entity_poly.type
_entity_poly.pdbx_seq_one_letter_code
_entity_poly.pdbx_strand_id
1 'polypeptide(L)'
;MSIRHGLLALLEHGPRYGSQLRTEFESRTGATWPLNVGQVYTTLGRLERDGMVTQDGEDGAGHALYVITDAGRGELRSWFGRPVDRASPPRDELAIKLAMAVGAPGVDIRAVIQAQRHATLRAMQDYTRLKAQALAAVEHVEHVDSAGGEQARDDVAWLLVLEQLIFQTEAEARWLDHSESRLARLSATAARRAENTPAAASPAPAAATARTASTSGNARR
;
A
#
# COMPACT_ATOMS: atom_id res chain seq x y z
N MET A 1 9.00 -3.42 10.33
CA MET A 1 10.21 -2.79 10.89
C MET A 1 10.07 -1.27 10.79
N SER A 2 9.25 -0.68 11.67
CA SER A 2 9.22 0.78 11.87
C SER A 2 8.86 1.12 13.31
N ILE A 3 7.94 0.37 13.94
CA ILE A 3 7.53 0.60 15.34
C ILE A 3 8.70 0.45 16.31
N ARG A 4 9.49 -0.63 16.23
CA ARG A 4 10.68 -0.86 17.09
C ARG A 4 11.61 0.36 17.09
N HIS A 5 12.01 0.80 15.89
CA HIS A 5 12.94 1.92 15.71
C HIS A 5 12.29 3.26 16.04
N GLY A 6 10.99 3.41 15.78
CA GLY A 6 10.21 4.58 16.20
C GLY A 6 10.19 4.74 17.72
N LEU A 7 9.96 3.66 18.47
CA LEU A 7 10.02 3.69 19.93
C LEU A 7 11.43 4.03 20.44
N LEU A 8 12.48 3.47 19.83
CA LEU A 8 13.86 3.83 20.16
C LEU A 8 14.16 5.32 19.89
N ALA A 9 13.68 5.87 18.76
CA ALA A 9 13.85 7.28 18.43
C ALA A 9 13.15 8.23 19.41
N LEU A 10 11.97 7.85 19.92
CA LEU A 10 11.26 8.62 20.94
C LEU A 10 12.00 8.60 22.29
N LEU A 11 12.54 7.44 22.67
CA LEU A 11 13.32 7.24 23.90
C LEU A 11 14.70 7.91 23.87
N GLU A 12 15.22 8.30 22.69
CA GLU A 12 16.47 9.06 22.59
C GLU A 12 16.39 10.44 23.27
N HIS A 13 15.18 10.98 23.41
CA HIS A 13 14.93 12.29 24.00
C HIS A 13 14.74 12.25 25.52
N GLY A 14 14.69 11.05 26.12
CA GLY A 14 14.56 10.87 27.57
C GLY A 14 13.69 9.67 27.97
N PRO A 15 13.59 9.39 29.29
CA PRO A 15 12.75 8.34 29.83
C PRO A 15 11.26 8.59 29.52
N ARG A 16 10.53 7.56 29.05
CA ARG A 16 9.09 7.67 28.76
C ARG A 16 8.36 6.37 29.14
N TYR A 17 7.08 6.48 29.53
CA TYR A 17 6.22 5.33 29.79
C TYR A 17 5.43 4.92 28.52
N GLY A 18 4.88 3.71 28.52
CA GLY A 18 4.31 3.09 27.31
C GLY A 18 3.16 3.87 26.65
N SER A 19 2.23 4.43 27.43
CA SER A 19 1.13 5.24 26.87
C SER A 19 1.61 6.60 26.34
N GLN A 20 2.64 7.20 26.92
CA GLN A 20 3.27 8.41 26.38
C GLN A 20 3.91 8.13 25.01
N LEU A 21 4.69 7.05 24.90
CA LEU A 21 5.31 6.63 23.64
C LEU A 21 4.28 6.38 22.53
N ARG A 22 3.11 5.84 22.89
CA ARG A 22 2.00 5.68 21.96
C ARG A 22 1.53 7.04 21.42
N THR A 23 1.22 7.97 22.31
CA THR A 23 0.66 9.28 21.95
C THR A 23 1.62 10.05 21.04
N GLU A 24 2.90 10.06 21.36
CA GLU A 24 3.92 10.75 20.54
C GLU A 24 4.15 10.07 19.19
N PHE A 25 4.12 8.73 19.16
CA PHE A 25 4.19 8.00 17.90
C PHE A 25 2.98 8.35 16.99
N GLU A 26 1.77 8.39 17.57
CA GLU A 26 0.55 8.75 16.85
C GLU A 26 0.57 10.22 16.40
N SER A 27 1.08 11.13 17.23
CA SER A 27 1.27 12.55 16.90
C SER A 27 2.12 12.74 15.64
N ARG A 28 3.32 12.13 15.62
CA ARG A 28 4.27 12.23 14.48
C ARG A 28 3.79 11.54 13.21
N THR A 29 2.84 10.62 13.32
CA THR A 29 2.35 9.80 12.19
C THR A 29 0.89 10.08 11.83
N GLY A 30 0.26 11.05 12.50
CA GLY A 30 -1.16 11.43 12.35
C GLY A 30 -2.12 10.24 12.43
N ALA A 31 -1.81 9.27 13.31
CA ALA A 31 -2.56 8.02 13.47
C ALA A 31 -2.75 7.19 12.17
N THR A 32 -2.01 7.50 11.10
CA THR A 32 -2.03 6.72 9.84
C THR A 32 -1.63 5.27 10.10
N TRP A 33 -0.72 5.07 11.05
CA TRP A 33 -0.34 3.76 11.57
C TRP A 33 -0.77 3.67 13.03
N PRO A 34 -2.03 3.27 13.30
CA PRO A 34 -2.53 3.20 14.66
C PRO A 34 -1.71 2.17 15.45
N LEU A 35 -1.30 2.57 16.65
CA LEU A 35 -0.48 1.76 17.53
C LEU A 35 -1.25 1.51 18.83
N ASN A 36 -1.65 0.27 19.07
CA ASN A 36 -2.34 -0.03 20.32
C ASN A 36 -1.33 -0.16 21.48
N VAL A 37 -1.78 0.13 22.70
CA VAL A 37 -0.90 0.13 23.88
C VAL A 37 -0.28 -1.25 24.16
N GLY A 38 -1.00 -2.34 23.85
CA GLY A 38 -0.48 -3.70 23.98
C GLY A 38 0.70 -3.99 23.04
N GLN A 39 0.66 -3.48 21.81
CA GLN A 39 1.76 -3.56 20.84
C GLN A 39 2.98 -2.77 21.32
N VAL A 40 2.78 -1.62 21.96
CA VAL A 40 3.87 -0.84 22.57
C VAL A 40 4.59 -1.68 23.62
N TYR A 41 3.86 -2.19 24.62
CA TYR A 41 4.47 -2.99 25.69
C TYR A 41 5.08 -4.30 25.18
N THR A 42 4.45 -4.96 24.21
CA THR A 42 5.03 -6.16 23.57
C THR A 42 6.34 -5.83 22.84
N THR A 43 6.43 -4.65 22.23
CA THR A 43 7.64 -4.19 21.53
C THR A 43 8.72 -3.77 22.53
N LEU A 44 8.36 -3.06 23.60
CA LEU A 44 9.27 -2.69 24.69
C LEU A 44 9.86 -3.93 25.35
N GLY A 45 9.05 -4.94 25.68
CA GLY A 45 9.55 -6.21 26.24
C GLY A 45 10.44 -7.01 25.26
N ARG A 46 10.34 -6.79 23.95
CA ARG A 46 11.32 -7.34 22.98
C ARG A 46 12.60 -6.52 22.97
N LEU A 47 12.50 -5.20 22.95
CA LEU A 47 13.64 -4.30 23.02
C LEU A 47 14.47 -4.50 24.29
N GLU A 48 13.81 -4.73 25.42
CA GLU A 48 14.45 -4.97 26.71
C GLU A 48 15.17 -6.31 26.73
N ARG A 49 14.52 -7.38 26.26
CA ARG A 49 15.17 -8.70 26.09
C ARG A 49 16.38 -8.64 25.15
N ASP A 50 16.31 -7.80 24.13
CA ASP A 50 17.41 -7.58 23.19
C ASP A 50 18.47 -6.59 23.73
N GLY A 51 18.33 -6.10 24.97
CA GLY A 51 19.27 -5.18 25.64
C GLY A 51 19.29 -3.76 25.08
N MET A 52 18.29 -3.38 24.28
CA MET A 52 18.22 -2.07 23.61
C MET A 52 17.53 -0.99 24.45
N VAL A 53 16.69 -1.38 25.40
CA VAL A 53 16.09 -0.50 26.40
C VAL A 53 16.18 -1.18 27.77
N THR A 54 16.02 -0.41 28.84
CA THR A 54 15.87 -0.90 30.21
C THR A 54 14.76 -0.12 30.90
N GLN A 55 14.10 -0.73 31.88
CA GLN A 55 13.27 0.02 32.82
C GLN A 55 14.18 0.80 33.80
N ASP A 56 13.87 2.08 34.02
CA ASP A 56 14.58 2.97 34.95
C ASP A 56 13.57 3.74 35.80
N GLY A 57 13.09 3.06 36.84
CA GLY A 57 12.13 3.62 37.79
C GLY A 57 10.68 3.66 37.29
N GLU A 58 9.90 4.48 37.99
CA GLU A 58 8.48 4.70 37.76
C GLU A 58 8.18 6.20 37.79
N ASP A 59 7.13 6.62 37.09
CA ASP A 59 6.63 7.99 37.19
C ASP A 59 5.87 8.22 38.52
N GLY A 60 5.39 9.46 38.74
CA GLY A 60 4.62 9.80 39.94
C GLY A 60 3.29 9.05 40.10
N ALA A 61 2.86 8.29 39.09
CA ALA A 61 1.65 7.47 39.08
C ALA A 61 1.95 5.95 39.10
N GLY A 62 3.22 5.54 39.20
CA GLY A 62 3.63 4.13 39.25
C GLY A 62 3.77 3.47 37.87
N HIS A 63 3.83 4.24 36.78
CA HIS A 63 4.07 3.67 35.45
C HIS A 63 5.57 3.44 35.22
N ALA A 64 5.92 2.25 34.74
CA ALA A 64 7.28 1.89 34.34
C ALA A 64 7.84 2.88 33.30
N LEU A 65 8.97 3.52 33.64
CA LEU A 65 9.72 4.37 32.72
C LEU A 65 10.77 3.54 31.98
N TYR A 66 10.82 3.68 30.66
CA TYR A 66 11.81 3.01 29.81
C TYR A 66 12.86 3.99 29.35
N VAL A 67 14.11 3.54 29.25
CA VAL A 67 15.26 4.31 28.79
C VAL A 67 16.04 3.53 27.75
N ILE A 68 16.49 4.22 26.70
CA ILE A 68 17.33 3.61 25.66
C ILE A 68 18.77 3.38 26.16
N THR A 69 19.30 2.18 25.91
CA THR A 69 20.69 1.80 26.25
C THR A 69 21.68 2.25 25.18
N ASP A 70 22.98 2.10 25.43
CA ASP A 70 24.00 2.35 24.40
C ASP A 70 23.89 1.40 23.21
N ALA A 71 23.49 0.14 23.44
CA ALA A 71 23.21 -0.81 22.38
C ALA A 71 22.00 -0.35 21.53
N GLY A 72 20.94 0.13 22.18
CA GLY A 72 19.78 0.71 21.50
C GLY A 72 20.15 1.95 20.66
N ARG A 73 20.96 2.86 21.20
CA ARG A 73 21.47 4.03 20.48
C ARG A 73 22.34 3.62 19.27
N GLY A 74 23.16 2.59 19.42
CA GLY A 74 23.96 2.02 18.32
C GLY A 74 23.08 1.47 17.18
N GLU A 75 22.07 0.66 17.52
CA GLU A 75 21.10 0.14 16.55
C GLU A 75 20.33 1.27 15.87
N LEU A 76 19.89 2.29 16.62
CA LEU A 76 19.14 3.42 16.06
C LEU A 76 19.98 4.22 15.05
N ARG A 77 21.24 4.54 15.39
CA ARG A 77 22.16 5.19 14.44
C ARG A 77 22.39 4.36 13.19
N SER A 78 22.60 3.06 13.35
CA SER A 78 22.73 2.12 12.22
C SER A 78 21.48 2.14 11.35
N TRP A 79 20.29 2.13 11.94
CA TRP A 79 19.03 2.17 11.22
C TRP A 79 18.85 3.46 10.41
N PHE A 80 19.12 4.63 10.99
CA PHE A 80 19.05 5.90 10.26
C PHE A 80 20.04 5.98 9.08
N GLY A 81 21.19 5.33 9.19
CA GLY A 81 22.19 5.27 8.11
C GLY A 81 21.89 4.22 7.03
N ARG A 82 20.99 3.28 7.27
CA ARG A 82 20.67 2.20 6.33
C ARG A 82 19.51 2.59 5.40
N PRO A 83 19.67 2.44 4.07
CA PRO A 83 18.56 2.58 3.15
C PRO A 83 17.44 1.58 3.43
N VAL A 84 16.20 1.99 3.16
CA VAL A 84 15.05 1.07 3.17
C VAL A 84 15.18 0.12 1.98
N ASP A 85 15.22 -1.19 2.25
CA ASP A 85 15.31 -2.23 1.23
C ASP A 85 14.04 -2.23 0.35
N ARG A 86 14.25 -2.27 -0.97
CA ARG A 86 13.20 -2.30 -1.99
C ARG A 86 13.23 -3.58 -2.85
N ALA A 87 14.12 -4.54 -2.55
CA ALA A 87 14.30 -5.75 -3.34
C ALA A 87 13.12 -6.73 -3.21
N SER A 88 12.34 -6.65 -2.12
CA SER A 88 11.08 -7.35 -1.95
C SER A 88 9.99 -6.35 -1.55
N PRO A 89 9.39 -5.64 -2.52
CA PRO A 89 8.34 -4.69 -2.21
C PRO A 89 7.17 -5.43 -1.55
N PRO A 90 6.47 -4.79 -0.59
CA PRO A 90 5.22 -5.32 -0.06
C PRO A 90 4.25 -5.66 -1.20
N ARG A 91 3.43 -6.69 -0.99
CA ARG A 91 2.38 -7.02 -1.95
C ARG A 91 1.41 -5.85 -2.08
N ASP A 92 1.38 -5.25 -3.26
CA ASP A 92 0.39 -4.22 -3.61
C ASP A 92 -0.95 -4.90 -3.91
N GLU A 93 -1.90 -4.76 -2.98
CA GLU A 93 -3.22 -5.38 -3.07
C GLU A 93 -3.98 -4.93 -4.32
N LEU A 94 -3.90 -3.65 -4.68
CA LEU A 94 -4.61 -3.09 -5.82
C LEU A 94 -4.05 -3.62 -7.14
N ALA A 95 -2.72 -3.69 -7.27
CA ALA A 95 -2.07 -4.31 -8.42
C ALA A 95 -2.50 -5.78 -8.60
N ILE A 96 -2.52 -6.55 -7.50
CA ILE A 96 -2.98 -7.94 -7.50
C ILE A 96 -4.47 -8.01 -7.89
N LYS A 97 -5.31 -7.15 -7.32
CA LYS A 97 -6.75 -7.09 -7.61
C LYS A 97 -7.02 -6.82 -9.09
N LEU A 98 -6.33 -5.84 -9.70
CA LEU A 98 -6.49 -5.56 -11.12
C LEU A 98 -5.95 -6.71 -11.98
N ALA A 99 -4.81 -7.31 -11.62
CA ALA A 99 -4.28 -8.46 -12.34
C ALA A 99 -5.23 -9.66 -12.32
N MET A 100 -5.84 -9.96 -11.17
CA MET A 100 -6.82 -11.06 -11.04
C MET A 100 -8.16 -10.73 -11.71
N ALA A 101 -8.54 -9.46 -11.84
CA ALA A 101 -9.74 -9.05 -12.57
C ALA A 101 -9.63 -9.29 -14.08
N VAL A 102 -8.41 -9.34 -14.64
CA VAL A 102 -8.21 -9.63 -16.07
C VAL A 102 -8.65 -11.07 -16.38
N GLY A 103 -9.72 -11.22 -17.17
CA GLY A 103 -10.25 -12.52 -17.58
C GLY A 103 -11.16 -13.20 -16.56
N ALA A 104 -11.41 -12.57 -15.41
CA ALA A 104 -12.35 -13.07 -14.42
C ALA A 104 -13.81 -13.00 -14.96
N PRO A 105 -14.56 -14.11 -14.98
CA PRO A 105 -15.95 -14.10 -15.42
C PRO A 105 -16.82 -13.17 -14.59
N GLY A 106 -17.61 -12.33 -15.25
CA GLY A 106 -18.55 -11.41 -14.59
C GLY A 106 -17.93 -10.19 -13.91
N VAL A 107 -16.62 -9.98 -14.02
CA VAL A 107 -15.94 -8.80 -13.45
C VAL A 107 -15.79 -7.72 -14.51
N ASP A 108 -16.38 -6.54 -14.27
CA ASP A 108 -16.08 -5.34 -15.05
C ASP A 108 -14.85 -4.62 -14.47
N ILE A 109 -13.69 -4.86 -15.09
CA ILE A 109 -12.44 -4.24 -14.68
C ILE A 109 -12.48 -2.70 -14.77
N ARG A 110 -13.27 -2.11 -15.68
CA ARG A 110 -13.43 -0.66 -15.74
C ARG A 110 -14.15 -0.14 -14.52
N ALA A 111 -15.23 -0.81 -14.10
CA ALA A 111 -15.93 -0.47 -12.87
C ALA A 111 -15.00 -0.59 -11.64
N VAL A 112 -14.13 -1.60 -11.59
CA VAL A 112 -13.14 -1.74 -10.51
C VAL A 112 -12.15 -0.58 -10.49
N ILE A 113 -11.58 -0.21 -11.64
CA ILE A 113 -10.66 0.93 -11.76
C ILE A 113 -11.35 2.24 -11.36
N GLN A 114 -12.58 2.45 -11.83
CA GLN A 114 -13.33 3.66 -11.51
C GLN A 114 -13.65 3.73 -10.02
N ALA A 115 -14.09 2.63 -9.40
CA ALA A 115 -14.33 2.58 -7.96
C ALA A 115 -13.07 2.92 -7.15
N GLN A 116 -11.92 2.36 -7.53
CA GLN A 116 -10.65 2.69 -6.89
C GLN A 116 -10.30 4.17 -7.08
N ARG A 117 -10.36 4.68 -8.31
CA ARG A 117 -10.05 6.09 -8.64
C ARG A 117 -10.84 7.06 -7.77
N HIS A 118 -12.13 6.82 -7.57
CA HIS A 118 -12.96 7.66 -6.70
C HIS A 118 -12.46 7.64 -5.25
N ALA A 119 -12.05 6.47 -4.73
CA ALA A 119 -11.48 6.35 -3.40
C ALA A 119 -10.12 7.07 -3.31
N THR A 120 -9.24 6.90 -4.29
CA THR A 120 -7.92 7.57 -4.38
C THR A 120 -8.06 9.09 -4.35
N LEU A 121 -8.98 9.64 -5.16
CA LEU A 121 -9.19 11.10 -5.24
C LEU A 121 -9.76 11.68 -3.94
N ARG A 122 -10.68 10.96 -3.27
CA ARG A 122 -11.19 11.36 -1.95
C ARG A 122 -10.08 11.38 -0.91
N ALA A 123 -9.26 10.32 -0.85
CA ALA A 123 -8.13 10.26 0.07
C ALA A 123 -7.14 11.41 -0.19
N MET A 124 -6.82 11.69 -1.45
CA MET A 124 -5.94 12.81 -1.82
C MET A 124 -6.50 14.17 -1.37
N GLN A 125 -7.81 14.39 -1.52
CA GLN A 125 -8.48 15.62 -1.02
C GLN A 125 -8.40 15.73 0.50
N ASP A 126 -8.62 14.63 1.22
CA ASP A 126 -8.54 14.59 2.67
C ASP A 126 -7.11 14.88 3.17
N TYR A 127 -6.10 14.26 2.56
CA TYR A 127 -4.69 14.55 2.89
C TYR A 127 -4.28 15.96 2.53
N THR A 128 -4.79 16.53 1.43
CA THR A 128 -4.51 17.93 1.05
C THR A 128 -5.09 18.89 2.09
N ARG A 129 -6.31 18.62 2.59
CA ARG A 129 -6.93 19.41 3.67
C ARG A 129 -6.13 19.32 4.97
N LEU A 130 -5.69 18.13 5.35
CA LEU A 130 -4.85 17.93 6.53
C LEU A 130 -3.48 18.62 6.39
N LYS A 131 -2.88 18.59 5.19
CA LYS A 131 -1.62 19.30 4.91
C LYS A 131 -1.76 20.81 5.11
N ALA A 132 -2.86 21.40 4.64
CA ALA A 132 -3.12 22.83 4.85
C ALA A 132 -3.23 23.19 6.34
N GLN A 133 -3.88 22.33 7.14
CA GLN A 133 -3.98 22.51 8.59
C GLN A 133 -2.62 22.36 9.29
N ALA A 134 -1.82 21.37 8.90
CA ALA A 134 -0.48 21.15 9.45
C ALA A 134 0.47 22.32 9.12
N LEU A 135 0.41 22.85 7.89
CA LEU A 135 1.19 24.03 7.50
C LEU A 135 0.84 25.26 8.35
N ALA A 136 -0.44 25.53 8.56
CA ALA A 136 -0.86 26.61 9.43
C ALA A 136 -0.35 26.43 10.88
N ALA A 137 -0.38 25.20 11.41
CA ALA A 137 0.14 24.91 12.74
C ALA A 137 1.64 25.19 12.86
N VAL A 138 2.44 24.81 11.85
CA VAL A 138 3.89 25.06 11.80
C VAL A 138 4.20 26.56 11.71
N GLU A 139 3.40 27.33 10.97
CA GLU A 139 3.61 28.78 10.78
C GLU A 139 3.29 29.62 12.04
N HIS A 140 2.38 29.15 12.91
CA HIS A 140 1.92 29.90 14.09
C HIS A 140 2.80 29.72 15.34
N VAL A 141 3.94 29.03 15.26
CA VAL A 141 4.85 28.82 16.40
C VAL A 141 5.72 30.08 16.62
N GLU A 142 5.13 31.13 17.20
CA GLU A 142 5.82 32.42 17.36
C GLU A 142 6.75 32.47 18.58
N HIS A 143 6.59 31.61 19.60
CA HIS A 143 7.45 31.55 20.80
C HIS A 143 7.75 30.09 21.18
N VAL A 144 9.02 29.69 21.09
CA VAL A 144 9.44 28.30 21.35
C VAL A 144 10.07 28.21 22.73
N ASP A 145 9.30 27.77 23.72
CA ASP A 145 9.85 27.12 24.91
C ASP A 145 10.14 25.64 24.60
N SER A 146 10.73 24.90 25.55
CA SER A 146 11.12 23.50 25.31
C SER A 146 9.94 22.61 24.89
N ALA A 147 8.72 22.89 25.38
CA ALA A 147 7.51 22.16 25.03
C ALA A 147 7.01 22.52 23.62
N GLY A 148 7.00 23.81 23.28
CA GLY A 148 6.69 24.29 21.92
C GLY A 148 7.66 23.74 20.87
N GLY A 149 8.93 23.51 21.25
CA GLY A 149 9.94 22.94 20.37
C GLY A 149 9.71 21.46 20.02
N GLU A 150 9.14 20.68 20.95
CA GLU A 150 8.75 19.29 20.70
C GLU A 150 7.53 19.22 19.79
N GLN A 151 6.50 20.05 20.07
CA GLN A 151 5.30 20.11 19.24
C GLN A 151 5.59 20.53 17.80
N ALA A 152 6.44 21.55 17.59
CA ALA A 152 6.83 21.98 16.25
C ALA A 152 7.54 20.88 15.45
N ARG A 153 8.35 20.03 16.10
CA ARG A 153 9.00 18.88 15.46
C ARG A 153 7.99 17.81 15.08
N ASP A 154 7.00 17.57 15.93
CA ASP A 154 5.92 16.62 15.66
C ASP A 154 5.05 17.07 14.49
N ASP A 155 4.72 18.37 14.42
CA ASP A 155 3.95 18.96 13.32
C ASP A 155 4.70 18.85 11.99
N VAL A 156 6.01 19.10 11.99
CA VAL A 156 6.87 18.90 10.81
C VAL A 156 6.96 17.42 10.42
N ALA A 157 7.10 16.51 11.39
CA ALA A 157 7.12 15.08 11.11
C ALA A 157 5.81 14.62 10.47
N TRP A 158 4.67 15.11 10.97
CA TRP A 158 3.36 14.81 10.42
C TRP A 158 3.18 15.37 9.00
N LEU A 159 3.65 16.60 8.75
CA LEU A 159 3.64 17.20 7.41
C LEU A 159 4.38 16.33 6.39
N LEU A 160 5.56 15.81 6.74
CA LEU A 160 6.32 14.91 5.86
C LEU A 160 5.56 13.61 5.54
N VAL A 161 4.83 13.06 6.52
CA VAL A 161 3.98 11.88 6.30
C VAL A 161 2.82 12.20 5.36
N LEU A 162 2.15 13.34 5.55
CA LEU A 162 1.05 13.79 4.69
C LEU A 162 1.51 13.98 3.24
N GLU A 163 2.66 14.60 3.02
CA GLU A 163 3.22 14.78 1.67
C GLU A 163 3.50 13.43 1.01
N GLN A 164 4.07 12.49 1.74
CA GLN A 164 4.31 11.14 1.24
C GLN A 164 2.99 10.39 0.92
N LEU A 165 1.92 10.61 1.68
CA LEU A 165 0.59 10.04 1.38
C LEU A 165 -0.03 10.66 0.12
N ILE A 166 0.09 11.98 -0.04
CA ILE A 166 -0.35 12.69 -1.25
C ILE A 166 0.38 12.13 -2.47
N PHE A 167 1.72 12.06 -2.44
CA PHE A 167 2.50 11.51 -3.56
C PHE A 167 2.14 10.06 -3.91
N GLN A 168 1.80 9.23 -2.92
CA GLN A 168 1.31 7.87 -3.17
C GLN A 168 -0.05 7.87 -3.89
N THR A 169 -1.03 8.64 -3.41
CA THR A 169 -2.34 8.74 -4.08
C THR A 169 -2.22 9.29 -5.50
N GLU A 170 -1.31 10.23 -5.70
CA GLU A 170 -0.96 10.80 -6.98
C GLU A 170 -0.33 9.77 -7.95
N ALA A 171 0.57 8.93 -7.45
CA ALA A 171 1.16 7.84 -8.24
C ALA A 171 0.11 6.78 -8.59
N GLU A 172 -0.75 6.42 -7.63
CA GLU A 172 -1.85 5.48 -7.83
C GLU A 172 -2.82 5.98 -8.90
N ALA A 173 -3.26 7.24 -8.83
CA ALA A 173 -4.18 7.83 -9.81
C ALA A 173 -3.60 7.78 -11.24
N ARG A 174 -2.32 8.15 -11.40
CA ARG A 174 -1.62 8.09 -12.70
C ARG A 174 -1.49 6.66 -13.22
N TRP A 175 -1.26 5.69 -12.32
CA TRP A 175 -1.18 4.28 -12.70
C TRP A 175 -2.54 3.70 -13.09
N LEU A 176 -3.63 4.11 -12.43
CA LEU A 176 -5.00 3.75 -12.82
C LEU A 176 -5.36 4.31 -14.22
N ASP A 177 -5.01 5.57 -14.50
CA ASP A 177 -5.16 6.17 -15.85
C ASP A 177 -4.41 5.38 -16.92
N HIS A 178 -3.17 5.01 -16.61
CA HIS A 178 -2.36 4.20 -17.51
C HIS A 178 -3.01 2.83 -17.76
N SER A 179 -3.48 2.17 -16.71
CA SER A 179 -4.08 0.84 -16.77
C SER A 179 -5.39 0.85 -17.56
N GLU A 180 -6.26 1.83 -17.34
CA GLU A 180 -7.49 2.02 -18.10
C GLU A 180 -7.21 2.23 -19.59
N SER A 181 -6.27 3.12 -19.91
CA SER A 181 -5.85 3.40 -21.29
C SER A 181 -5.22 2.19 -21.99
N ARG A 182 -4.51 1.33 -21.24
CA ARG A 182 -3.96 0.06 -21.76
C ARG A 182 -5.06 -0.95 -22.05
N LEU A 183 -5.98 -1.15 -21.10
CA LEU A 183 -7.08 -2.10 -21.24
C LEU A 183 -7.99 -1.74 -22.41
N ALA A 184 -8.36 -0.46 -22.56
CA ALA A 184 -9.17 0.00 -23.68
C ALA A 184 -8.53 -0.32 -25.06
N ARG A 185 -7.22 -0.13 -25.19
CA ARG A 185 -6.47 -0.44 -26.42
C ARG A 185 -6.41 -1.94 -26.72
N LEU A 186 -6.20 -2.77 -25.70
CA LEU A 186 -6.17 -4.22 -25.85
C LEU A 186 -7.54 -4.76 -26.24
N SER A 187 -8.62 -4.30 -25.60
CA SER A 187 -9.99 -4.68 -25.94
C SER A 187 -10.34 -4.30 -27.39
N ALA A 188 -10.00 -3.09 -27.84
CA ALA A 188 -10.24 -2.68 -29.22
C ALA A 188 -9.45 -3.52 -30.24
N THR A 189 -8.24 -3.94 -29.89
CA THR A 189 -7.41 -4.80 -30.75
C THR A 189 -7.97 -6.22 -30.82
N ALA A 190 -8.45 -6.76 -29.70
CA ALA A 190 -9.12 -8.07 -29.66
C ALA A 190 -10.41 -8.07 -30.49
N ALA A 191 -11.23 -7.02 -30.39
CA ALA A 191 -12.46 -6.87 -31.18
C ALA A 191 -12.17 -6.86 -32.69
N ARG A 192 -11.21 -6.03 -33.15
CA ARG A 192 -10.76 -6.01 -34.55
C ARG A 192 -10.24 -7.36 -35.04
N ARG A 193 -9.53 -8.11 -34.18
CA ARG A 193 -9.05 -9.46 -34.53
C ARG A 193 -10.19 -10.45 -34.69
N ALA A 194 -11.22 -10.37 -33.86
CA ALA A 194 -12.41 -11.19 -33.97
C ALA A 194 -13.19 -10.89 -35.26
N GLU A 195 -13.34 -9.60 -35.61
CA GLU A 195 -13.97 -9.16 -36.86
C GLU A 195 -13.21 -9.61 -38.12
N ASN A 196 -11.87 -9.62 -38.06
CA ASN A 196 -11.01 -9.99 -39.18
C ASN A 196 -10.69 -11.50 -39.24
N THR A 197 -11.20 -12.32 -38.32
CA THR A 197 -11.03 -13.78 -38.40
C THR A 197 -12.03 -14.29 -39.45
N PRO A 198 -11.58 -14.83 -40.60
CA PRO A 198 -12.49 -15.36 -41.60
C PRO A 198 -13.30 -16.48 -40.97
N ALA A 199 -14.63 -16.45 -41.13
CA ALA A 199 -15.48 -17.59 -40.79
C ALA A 199 -14.85 -18.82 -41.47
N ALA A 200 -14.36 -19.77 -40.66
CA ALA A 200 -13.83 -21.03 -41.16
C ALA A 200 -14.87 -21.59 -42.13
N ALA A 201 -14.45 -21.73 -43.39
CA ALA A 201 -15.32 -22.13 -44.48
C ALA A 201 -16.15 -23.34 -44.06
N SER A 202 -17.49 -23.19 -44.07
CA SER A 202 -18.40 -24.33 -44.02
C SER A 202 -17.92 -25.36 -45.04
N PRO A 203 -17.72 -26.64 -44.67
CA PRO A 203 -17.40 -27.65 -45.65
C PRO A 203 -18.58 -27.71 -46.64
N ALA A 204 -18.29 -27.46 -47.92
CA ALA A 204 -19.26 -27.57 -48.99
C ALA A 204 -19.92 -28.96 -48.98
N PRO A 205 -21.23 -29.08 -49.29
CA PRO A 205 -21.89 -30.37 -49.30
C PRO A 205 -21.25 -31.26 -50.38
N ALA A 206 -20.77 -32.43 -49.96
CA ALA A 206 -20.19 -33.42 -50.86
C ALA A 206 -21.22 -33.79 -51.95
N ALA A 207 -20.89 -33.49 -53.20
CA ALA A 207 -21.66 -33.91 -54.35
C ALA A 207 -21.67 -35.44 -54.40
N ALA A 208 -22.83 -36.04 -54.14
CA ALA A 208 -23.07 -37.46 -54.33
C ALA A 208 -23.00 -37.77 -55.84
N THR A 209 -21.87 -38.29 -56.30
CA THR A 209 -21.74 -38.90 -57.62
C THR A 209 -22.61 -40.16 -57.67
N ALA A 210 -23.74 -40.07 -58.36
CA ALA A 210 -24.54 -41.21 -58.78
C ALA A 210 -23.71 -42.07 -59.75
N ARG A 211 -23.34 -43.29 -59.32
CA ARG A 211 -22.90 -44.34 -60.24
C ARG A 211 -24.13 -45.10 -60.73
N THR A 212 -24.51 -44.84 -61.97
CA THR A 212 -25.26 -45.77 -62.79
C THR A 212 -24.35 -46.96 -63.12
N ALA A 213 -24.66 -48.14 -62.57
CA ALA A 213 -24.12 -49.40 -63.05
C ALA A 213 -25.27 -50.18 -63.71
N SER A 214 -25.15 -50.29 -65.03
CA SER A 214 -26.03 -51.01 -65.93
C SER A 214 -25.98 -52.52 -65.69
N THR A 215 -27.16 -53.11 -65.86
CA THR A 215 -27.51 -54.52 -65.89
C THR A 215 -26.76 -55.33 -66.96
N SER A 216 -26.23 -56.50 -66.59
CA SER A 216 -26.04 -57.69 -67.43
C SER A 216 -25.82 -58.85 -66.44
N GLY A 217 -26.53 -59.98 -66.42
CA GLY A 217 -27.25 -60.70 -67.46
C GLY A 217 -26.58 -62.07 -67.68
N ASN A 218 -26.82 -63.07 -66.82
CA ASN A 218 -26.71 -64.53 -67.10
C ASN A 218 -27.03 -65.32 -65.80
N ALA A 219 -28.09 -66.10 -65.66
CA ALA A 219 -28.54 -67.33 -66.34
C ALA A 219 -27.88 -68.63 -65.80
N ARG A 220 -28.72 -69.46 -65.15
CA ARG A 220 -28.63 -70.93 -64.90
C ARG A 220 -27.50 -71.36 -63.95
N ARG A 221 -27.69 -72.28 -63.00
CA ARG A 221 -28.53 -73.49 -62.95
C ARG A 221 -28.68 -73.92 -61.49
#